data_AF-A0A3C1KAU5-F1
#
_entry.id   AF-A0A3C1KAU5-F1
#
_cell.length_a   1.000
_cell.length_b   1.000
_cell.length_c   1.000
_cell.angle_alpha   90.00
_cell.angle_beta   90.00
_cell.angle_gamma   90.00
#
_symmetry.space_group_name_H-M   'P 1'
#
loop_
_entity.id
_entity.type
_entity.pdbx_description
1 polymer ?
#
loop_
_entity_poly.entity_id
_entity_poly.type
_entity_poly.pdbx_seq_one_letter_code
_entity_poly.pdbx_strand_id
1 'polypeptide(L)'
;MRARRVVVAAVLLAGGFVVAPSAAGIPAVAASGAQPASTGMANAATEDAARAAEYWLTDYGIEQAWQTTQGAGVKIAIIDTGIGAAPQLNAAVVGGADFSGEGSASGRTPVG
;
A
#
# COMPACT_ATOMS: atom_id res chain seq x y z
N MET A 1 10.04 -31.61 6.91
CA MET A 1 9.13 -31.05 5.88
C MET A 1 7.79 -31.76 5.99
N ARG A 2 6.71 -31.07 6.36
CA ARG A 2 5.35 -31.63 6.34
C ARG A 2 4.46 -30.68 5.55
N ALA A 3 4.09 -31.09 4.35
CA ALA A 3 3.20 -30.38 3.46
C ALA A 3 1.79 -30.31 4.08
N ARG A 4 1.29 -29.09 4.29
CA ARG A 4 -0.11 -28.87 4.68
C ARG A 4 -0.93 -28.71 3.40
N ARG A 5 -1.66 -29.76 3.03
CA ARG A 5 -2.70 -29.73 2.00
C ARG A 5 -3.90 -28.99 2.59
N VAL A 6 -4.29 -27.86 2.01
CA VAL A 6 -5.56 -27.19 2.31
C VAL A 6 -6.57 -27.66 1.26
N VAL A 7 -7.58 -28.41 1.71
CA VAL A 7 -8.71 -28.84 0.89
C VAL A 7 -9.86 -27.86 1.13
N VAL A 8 -10.38 -27.30 0.03
CA VAL A 8 -11.55 -26.42 -0.03
C VAL A 8 -12.81 -27.25 0.23
N ALA A 9 -13.68 -26.80 1.12
CA ALA A 9 -15.03 -27.33 1.27
C ALA A 9 -16.06 -26.19 1.18
N ALA A 10 -16.74 -26.13 0.04
CA ALA A 10 -17.93 -25.31 -0.16
C ALA A 10 -19.10 -25.95 0.58
N VAL A 11 -19.77 -25.21 1.45
CA VAL A 11 -21.02 -25.63 2.09
C VAL A 11 -22.13 -24.71 1.61
N LEU A 12 -22.90 -25.21 0.64
CA LEU A 12 -24.23 -24.74 0.29
C LEU A 12 -25.22 -25.55 1.14
N LEU A 13 -25.93 -24.89 2.05
CA LEU A 13 -27.08 -25.46 2.74
C LEU A 13 -28.30 -24.61 2.45
N ALA A 14 -29.06 -25.06 1.45
CA ALA A 14 -30.46 -24.72 1.27
C ALA A 14 -31.29 -25.49 2.31
N GLY A 15 -32.15 -24.78 3.05
CA GLY A 15 -33.07 -25.39 4.01
C GLY A 15 -34.35 -24.57 4.08
N GLY A 16 -35.39 -25.04 3.40
CA GLY A 16 -36.76 -24.55 3.56
C GLY A 16 -37.49 -25.33 4.66
N PHE A 17 -38.31 -24.63 5.44
CA PHE A 17 -39.42 -25.23 6.19
C PHE A 17 -40.60 -24.25 6.15
N VAL A 18 -41.77 -24.77 5.77
CA VAL A 18 -43.05 -24.06 5.63
C VAL A 18 -44.07 -24.78 6.50
N VAL A 19 -44.79 -24.09 7.41
CA VAL A 19 -46.19 -24.35 7.83
C VAL A 19 -46.78 -23.05 8.44
N ALA A 20 -48.07 -22.77 8.15
CA ALA A 20 -48.77 -21.48 8.12
C ALA A 20 -49.62 -21.11 9.38
N PRO A 21 -50.69 -20.28 9.32
CA PRO A 21 -50.73 -18.81 9.39
C PRO A 21 -51.53 -18.27 10.62
N SER A 22 -51.40 -16.99 10.97
CA SER A 22 -52.33 -16.32 11.90
C SER A 22 -52.46 -14.84 11.56
N ALA A 23 -53.70 -14.38 11.43
CA ALA A 23 -54.13 -13.13 10.84
C ALA A 23 -53.89 -11.89 11.72
N ALA A 24 -53.42 -10.79 11.10
CA ALA A 24 -53.86 -9.40 11.30
C ALA A 24 -52.90 -8.46 10.55
N GLY A 25 -53.46 -7.50 9.81
CA GLY A 25 -52.81 -6.91 8.65
C GLY A 25 -51.81 -5.77 8.87
N ILE A 26 -51.02 -5.54 7.83
CA ILE A 26 -50.44 -4.27 7.36
C ILE A 26 -49.98 -4.56 5.90
N PRO A 27 -50.23 -3.71 4.89
CA PRO A 27 -49.75 -3.99 3.54
C PRO A 27 -48.22 -3.99 3.52
N ALA A 28 -47.63 -5.14 3.22
CA ALA A 28 -46.20 -5.26 2.99
C ALA A 28 -45.85 -4.56 1.65
N VAL A 29 -45.28 -3.36 1.73
CA VAL A 29 -44.57 -2.78 0.59
C VAL A 29 -43.34 -3.67 0.32
N ALA A 30 -43.35 -4.37 -0.81
CA ALA A 30 -42.18 -5.08 -1.30
C ALA A 30 -41.12 -4.04 -1.67
N ALA A 31 -40.24 -3.70 -0.73
CA ALA A 31 -39.03 -2.94 -1.04
C ALA A 31 -38.08 -3.89 -1.77
N SER A 32 -38.15 -3.89 -3.09
CA SER A 32 -37.11 -4.41 -3.98
C SER A 32 -35.85 -3.58 -3.76
N GLY A 33 -35.09 -3.89 -2.72
CA GLY A 33 -33.79 -3.30 -2.47
C GLY A 33 -32.82 -3.80 -3.53
N ALA A 34 -32.77 -3.12 -4.68
CA ALA A 34 -31.67 -3.26 -5.62
C ALA A 34 -30.40 -2.85 -4.87
N GLN A 35 -29.60 -3.84 -4.46
CA GLN A 35 -28.31 -3.61 -3.88
C GLN A 35 -27.46 -2.94 -4.97
N PRO A 36 -27.02 -1.67 -4.80
CA PRO A 36 -26.17 -1.07 -5.80
C PRO A 36 -24.90 -1.91 -5.84
N ALA A 37 -24.64 -2.53 -6.99
CA ALA A 37 -23.34 -3.11 -7.25
C ALA A 37 -22.35 -1.96 -7.16
N SER A 38 -21.57 -1.92 -6.09
CA SER A 38 -20.38 -1.08 -6.05
C SER A 38 -19.43 -1.63 -7.10
N THR A 39 -19.56 -1.14 -8.34
CA THR A 39 -18.46 -1.14 -9.30
C THR A 39 -17.42 -0.18 -8.73
N GLY A 40 -16.73 -0.63 -7.69
CA GLY A 40 -15.47 -0.05 -7.31
C GLY A 40 -14.61 -0.14 -8.55
N MET A 41 -14.43 0.98 -9.24
CA MET A 41 -13.34 1.13 -10.18
C MET A 41 -12.10 0.81 -9.37
N ALA A 42 -11.58 -0.40 -9.54
CA ALA A 42 -10.21 -0.69 -9.16
C ALA A 42 -9.40 0.33 -9.94
N ASN A 43 -8.97 1.38 -9.27
CA ASN A 43 -8.02 2.33 -9.81
C ASN A 43 -6.77 1.48 -10.00
N ALA A 44 -6.57 0.95 -11.21
CA ALA A 44 -5.35 0.25 -11.55
C ALA A 44 -4.25 1.26 -11.30
N ALA A 45 -3.53 1.11 -10.19
CA ALA A 45 -2.47 2.01 -9.84
C ALA A 45 -1.51 2.00 -11.04
N THR A 46 -1.40 3.13 -11.72
CA THR A 46 -0.35 3.32 -12.71
C THR A 46 0.96 3.04 -11.99
N GLU A 47 1.63 1.95 -12.36
CA GLU A 47 2.99 1.70 -11.86
C GLU A 47 3.82 2.93 -12.20
N ASP A 48 4.45 3.51 -11.17
CA ASP A 48 5.39 4.60 -11.37
C ASP A 48 6.50 4.10 -12.31
N ALA A 49 6.59 4.70 -13.50
CA ALA A 49 7.54 4.28 -14.53
C ALA A 49 8.98 4.35 -14.03
N ALA A 50 9.29 5.27 -13.09
CA ALA A 50 10.59 5.30 -12.43
C ALA A 50 10.79 4.02 -11.63
N ARG A 51 9.83 3.63 -10.77
CA ARG A 51 9.89 2.39 -9.98
C ARG A 51 10.02 1.15 -10.85
N ALA A 52 9.31 1.07 -11.97
CA ALA A 52 9.39 -0.06 -12.89
C ALA A 52 10.79 -0.20 -13.55
N ALA A 53 11.57 0.88 -13.63
CA ALA A 53 12.92 0.89 -14.20
C ALA A 53 14.02 0.53 -13.18
N GLU A 54 13.71 0.45 -11.88
CA GLU A 54 14.67 0.20 -10.79
C GLU A 54 15.02 -1.30 -10.65
N TYR A 55 15.41 -1.96 -11.75
CA TYR A 55 15.67 -3.42 -11.82
C TYR A 55 16.62 -3.93 -10.73
N TRP A 56 17.56 -3.09 -10.28
CA TRP A 56 18.52 -3.41 -9.21
C TRP A 56 17.87 -3.72 -7.87
N LEU A 57 16.65 -3.23 -7.61
CA LEU A 57 15.93 -3.54 -6.38
C LEU A 57 15.60 -5.03 -6.28
N THR A 58 15.16 -5.62 -7.39
CA THR A 58 14.85 -7.05 -7.45
C THR A 58 16.13 -7.87 -7.65
N ASP A 59 16.98 -7.50 -8.62
CA ASP A 59 18.15 -8.31 -9.01
C ASP A 59 19.18 -8.45 -7.88
N TYR A 60 19.35 -7.42 -7.04
CA TYR A 60 20.29 -7.45 -5.91
C TYR A 60 19.63 -7.85 -4.59
N GLY A 61 18.37 -8.31 -4.62
CA GLY A 61 17.66 -8.84 -3.46
C GLY A 61 17.26 -7.79 -2.42
N ILE A 62 17.17 -6.52 -2.79
CA ILE A 62 16.80 -5.41 -1.90
C ILE A 62 15.34 -5.57 -1.45
N GLU A 63 14.45 -5.97 -2.37
CA GLU A 63 13.05 -6.22 -2.04
C GLU A 63 12.87 -7.34 -1.01
N GLN A 64 13.67 -8.42 -1.12
CA GLN A 64 13.68 -9.50 -0.13
C GLN A 64 14.27 -9.02 1.21
N ALA A 65 15.35 -8.23 1.19
CA ALA A 65 15.92 -7.66 2.40
C ALA A 65 14.90 -6.78 3.16
N TRP A 66 14.10 -6.00 2.43
CA TRP A 66 13.03 -5.17 3.00
C TRP A 66 11.92 -5.95 3.69
N GLN A 67 11.72 -7.24 3.39
CA GLN A 67 10.81 -8.10 4.16
C GLN A 67 11.33 -8.36 5.58
N THR A 68 12.63 -8.22 5.81
CA THR A 68 13.24 -8.33 7.13
C THR A 68 13.32 -6.96 7.83
N THR A 69 13.82 -5.94 7.12
CA THR A 69 13.90 -4.56 7.65
C THR A 69 14.09 -3.55 6.52
N GLN A 70 13.56 -2.35 6.71
CA GLN A 70 13.81 -1.18 5.83
C GLN A 70 14.80 -0.19 6.45
N GLY A 71 15.49 -0.55 7.53
CA GLY A 71 16.54 0.27 8.14
C GLY A 71 16.04 1.33 9.13
N ALA A 72 14.86 1.15 9.73
CA ALA A 72 14.35 2.07 10.74
C ALA A 72 15.36 2.27 11.88
N GLY A 73 15.63 3.54 12.22
CA GLY A 73 16.60 3.93 13.25
C GLY A 73 18.05 4.06 12.76
N VAL A 74 18.35 3.62 11.53
CA VAL A 74 19.68 3.83 10.90
C VAL A 74 19.74 5.24 10.32
N LYS A 75 20.88 5.93 10.51
CA LYS A 75 21.18 7.20 9.86
C LYS A 75 22.32 7.00 8.87
N ILE A 76 22.15 7.54 7.66
CA ILE A 76 23.14 7.48 6.60
C ILE A 76 23.56 8.92 6.29
N ALA A 77 24.87 9.17 6.24
CA ALA A 77 25.42 10.45 5.81
C ALA A 77 25.75 10.38 4.31
N ILE A 78 25.26 11.35 3.54
CA ILE A 78 25.56 11.49 2.11
C ILE A 78 26.52 12.68 1.96
N ILE A 79 27.70 12.43 1.37
CA ILE A 79 28.72 13.45 1.11
C ILE A 79 28.77 13.65 -0.41
N ASP A 80 28.10 14.68 -0.90
CA ASP A 80 27.93 14.98 -2.33
C ASP A 80 27.78 16.51 -2.50
N THR A 81 27.19 16.99 -3.60
CA THR A 81 26.96 18.42 -3.88
C THR A 81 25.86 19.06 -3.04
N GLY A 82 25.14 18.27 -2.22
CA GLY A 82 24.02 18.69 -1.40
C GLY A 82 22.74 17.94 -1.75
N ILE A 83 21.65 18.23 -1.04
CA ILE A 83 20.37 17.54 -1.27
C ILE A 83 19.30 18.58 -1.59
N GLY A 84 18.65 18.46 -2.74
CA GLY A 84 17.54 19.33 -3.14
C GLY A 84 16.24 19.07 -2.36
N ALA A 85 15.32 20.04 -2.38
CA ALA A 85 13.99 19.89 -1.82
C ALA A 85 13.09 19.07 -2.76
N ALA A 86 12.57 17.95 -2.28
CA ALA A 86 11.69 17.07 -3.04
C ALA A 86 10.70 16.39 -2.09
N PRO A 87 9.39 16.32 -2.42
CA PRO A 87 8.38 15.77 -1.52
C PRO A 87 8.72 14.37 -0.97
N GLN A 88 9.30 13.50 -1.80
CA GLN A 88 9.70 12.14 -1.45
C GLN A 88 10.93 12.07 -0.53
N LEU A 89 11.75 13.13 -0.47
CA LEU A 89 12.97 13.17 0.34
C LEU A 89 12.79 13.95 1.65
N ASN A 90 11.89 14.93 1.67
CA ASN A 90 11.78 15.90 2.75
C ASN A 90 11.57 15.25 4.13
N ALA A 91 10.79 14.17 4.20
CA ALA A 91 10.55 13.45 5.45
C ALA A 91 11.74 12.57 5.90
N ALA A 92 12.61 12.17 4.97
CA ALA A 92 13.76 11.31 5.25
C ALA A 92 15.01 12.10 5.68
N VAL A 93 15.15 13.35 5.25
CA VAL A 93 16.29 14.20 5.59
C VAL A 93 16.09 14.80 6.98
N VAL A 94 16.85 14.29 7.96
CA VAL A 94 16.78 14.72 9.37
C VAL A 94 17.80 15.79 9.75
N GLY A 95 18.72 16.13 8.86
CA GLY A 95 19.77 17.14 9.08
C GLY A 95 20.80 17.15 7.96
N GLY A 96 21.68 18.15 7.99
CA GLY A 96 22.75 18.32 7.01
C GLY A 96 23.65 19.50 7.36
N ALA A 97 24.76 19.62 6.65
CA ALA A 97 25.69 20.73 6.73
C ALA A 97 26.31 20.97 5.36
N ASP A 98 26.58 22.24 5.05
CA ASP A 98 27.45 22.59 3.93
C ASP A 98 28.88 22.84 4.44
N PHE A 99 29.84 22.24 3.75
CA PHE A 99 31.27 22.43 3.99
C PHE A 99 31.98 23.08 2.79
N SER A 100 31.28 23.32 1.69
CA SER A 100 31.82 24.01 0.52
C SER A 100 31.90 25.52 0.72
N GLY A 101 30.95 26.11 1.46
CA GLY A 101 30.79 27.56 1.62
C GLY A 101 29.96 28.21 0.51
N GLU A 102 29.50 27.44 -0.47
CA GLU A 102 28.68 27.92 -1.59
C GLU A 102 27.17 27.65 -1.39
N GLY A 103 26.85 26.60 -0.61
CA GLY A 103 25.49 26.16 -0.38
C GLY A 103 24.79 26.86 0.80
N SER A 104 23.64 26.33 1.21
CA SER A 104 23.02 26.72 2.47
C SER A 104 23.63 25.93 3.62
N ALA A 105 23.71 26.54 4.82
CA ALA A 105 24.30 25.91 6.00
C ALA A 105 23.65 24.56 6.38
N SER A 106 22.42 24.29 5.95
CA SER A 106 21.73 23.01 6.16
C SER A 106 22.06 21.93 5.11
N GLY A 107 22.88 22.23 4.10
CA GLY A 107 23.18 21.35 2.96
C GLY A 107 21.99 21.17 1.99
N ARG A 108 20.95 22.00 2.10
CA ARG A 108 19.69 21.87 1.33
C ARG A 108 19.66 22.64 0.01
N THR A 109 20.74 23.36 -0.29
CA THR A 109 20.96 24.05 -1.57
C THR A 109 22.13 23.36 -2.25
N PRO A 110 21.88 22.46 -3.22
CA PRO A 110 22.95 21.81 -3.96
C PRO A 110 23.79 22.81 -4.74
N VAL A 111 25.08 22.50 -4.89
CA VAL A 111 26.06 23.37 -5.56
C VAL A 111 26.57 22.80 -6.89
N GLY A 112 25.94 21.73 -7.40
CA GLY A 112 26.28 21.08 -8.68
C GLY A 112 25.09 20.36 -9.31
#